data_AF-A0A383A4Y7-F1
#
_entry.id   AF-A0A383A4Y7-F1
#
_cell.length_a   1.000
_cell.length_b   1.000
_cell.length_c   1.000
_cell.angle_alpha   90.00
_cell.angle_beta   90.00
_cell.angle_gamma   90.00
#
_symmetry.space_group_name_H-M   'P 1'
#
loop_
_entity.id
_entity.type
_entity.pdbx_description
1 polymer ?
#
loop_
_entity_poly.entity_id
_entity_poly.type
_entity_poly.pdbx_seq_one_letter_code
_entity_poly.pdbx_strand_id
1 'polypeptide(L)'
;MAEKQTPFVPPTLDADGIRKAAIFLISVDQESAARILTQLEKSEQEALALEIARLGEDRPTREERDKILKEFHTIHMAREYVEQGGVGYARSLLEKILPTEEVRKIIDMIESSMKMTPFGFLQKTDTENLVTFIQEEHPQTISLILAYLSPAQSSEILEGLPLKKQQEVVKRLATMEHTSPEVVH
;
A
#
# COMPACT_ATOMS: atom_id res chain seq x y z
N MET A 1 -9.81 -3.33 25.12
CA MET A 1 -8.39 -3.55 25.46
C MET A 1 -7.74 -4.12 24.21
N ALA A 2 -6.92 -3.34 23.51
CA ALA A 2 -6.29 -3.77 22.27
C ALA A 2 -5.06 -4.64 22.58
N GLU A 3 -5.02 -5.86 22.05
CA GLU A 3 -3.82 -6.68 22.01
C GLU A 3 -2.72 -5.89 21.28
N LYS A 4 -1.68 -5.51 22.02
CA LYS A 4 -0.47 -4.95 21.41
C LYS A 4 0.17 -6.06 20.58
N GLN A 5 0.07 -5.94 19.27
CA GLN A 5 0.74 -6.82 18.32
C GLN A 5 2.24 -6.72 18.56
N THR A 6 2.83 -7.82 19.03
CA THR A 6 4.26 -7.94 19.25
C THR A 6 4.98 -7.75 17.91
N PRO A 7 6.01 -6.86 17.84
CA PRO A 7 6.78 -6.69 16.62
C PRO A 7 7.43 -8.01 16.22
N PHE A 8 7.47 -8.29 14.92
CA PHE A 8 8.22 -9.42 14.38
C PHE A 8 9.71 -9.22 14.71
N VAL A 9 10.19 -9.99 15.68
CA VAL A 9 11.62 -10.09 15.97
C VAL A 9 12.16 -11.18 15.04
N PRO A 10 13.01 -10.87 14.05
CA PRO A 10 13.63 -11.91 13.25
C PRO A 10 14.40 -12.85 14.19
N PRO A 11 14.30 -14.18 14.02
CA PRO A 11 15.04 -15.12 14.84
C PRO A 11 16.54 -14.80 14.71
N THR A 12 17.21 -14.69 15.85
CA THR A 12 18.68 -14.74 15.89
C THR A 12 19.13 -16.06 15.27
N LEU A 13 20.21 -16.06 14.48
CA LEU A 13 20.81 -17.27 13.91
C LEU A 13 21.26 -18.22 15.03
N ASP A 14 20.34 -19.04 15.50
CA ASP A 14 20.60 -20.17 16.39
C ASP A 14 21.01 -21.39 15.54
N ALA A 15 21.41 -22.47 16.21
CA ALA A 15 21.86 -23.68 15.52
C ALA A 15 20.79 -24.26 14.58
N ASP A 16 19.50 -24.05 14.88
CA ASP A 16 18.38 -24.47 14.03
C ASP A 16 18.27 -23.58 12.77
N GLY A 17 18.43 -22.27 12.91
CA GLY A 17 18.43 -21.32 11.80
C GLY A 17 19.56 -21.58 10.80
N ILE A 18 20.77 -21.90 11.28
CA ILE A 18 21.92 -22.22 10.41
C ILE A 18 21.65 -23.50 9.61
N ARG A 19 21.13 -24.55 10.26
CA ARG A 19 20.74 -25.79 9.56
C ARG A 19 19.66 -25.55 8.53
N LYS A 20 18.62 -24.78 8.87
CA LYS A 20 17.54 -24.45 7.92
C LYS A 20 18.04 -23.68 6.71
N ALA A 21 18.89 -22.68 6.92
CA ALA A 21 19.51 -21.91 5.85
C ALA A 21 20.42 -22.79 4.96
N ALA A 22 21.20 -23.70 5.56
CA ALA A 22 22.00 -24.66 4.81
C ALA A 22 21.13 -25.60 3.95
N ILE A 23 20.02 -26.12 4.49
CA ILE A 23 19.07 -26.97 3.74
C ILE A 23 18.41 -26.18 2.59
N PHE A 24 18.09 -24.90 2.81
CA PHE A 24 17.57 -24.01 1.76
C PHE A 24 18.58 -23.80 0.64
N LEU A 25 19.84 -23.49 0.97
CA LEU A 25 20.91 -23.21 0.01
C LEU A 25 21.22 -24.41 -0.90
N ILE A 26 21.16 -25.63 -0.39
CA ILE A 26 21.34 -26.84 -1.23
C ILE A 26 20.10 -27.22 -2.04
N SER A 27 18.96 -26.56 -1.79
CA SER A 27 17.69 -26.78 -2.49
C SER A 27 17.49 -25.81 -3.67
N VAL A 28 18.30 -24.75 -3.76
CA VAL A 28 18.34 -23.81 -4.89
C VAL A 28 19.52 -24.12 -5.81
N ASP A 29 19.57 -23.49 -6.98
CA ASP A 29 20.71 -23.64 -7.89
C ASP A 29 22.00 -23.02 -7.31
N GLN A 30 23.14 -23.52 -7.77
CA GLN A 30 24.45 -23.15 -7.24
C GLN A 30 24.78 -21.66 -7.43
N GLU A 31 24.28 -21.03 -8.50
CA GLU A 31 24.53 -19.63 -8.79
C GLU A 31 23.78 -18.74 -7.80
N SER A 32 22.50 -19.03 -7.57
CA SER A 32 21.66 -18.36 -6.58
C SER A 32 22.22 -18.51 -5.16
N ALA A 33 22.63 -19.73 -4.77
CA ALA A 33 23.23 -19.98 -3.47
C ALA A 33 24.53 -19.17 -3.27
N ALA A 34 25.40 -19.12 -4.28
CA ALA A 34 26.64 -18.35 -4.22
C ALA A 34 26.36 -16.85 -4.04
N ARG A 35 25.40 -16.29 -4.80
CA ARG A 35 25.00 -14.89 -4.67
C ARG A 35 24.51 -14.58 -3.25
N ILE A 36 23.68 -15.46 -2.66
CA ILE A 36 23.19 -15.29 -1.30
C ILE A 36 24.34 -15.28 -0.30
N LEU A 37 25.28 -16.23 -0.40
CA LEU A 37 26.44 -16.31 0.50
C LEU A 37 27.32 -15.04 0.45
N THR A 38 27.48 -14.42 -0.72
CA THR A 38 28.27 -13.17 -0.84
C THR A 38 27.67 -11.97 -0.11
N GLN A 39 26.39 -12.02 0.25
CA GLN A 39 25.71 -10.96 0.99
C GLN A 39 25.83 -11.11 2.52
N LEU A 40 26.45 -12.19 2.99
CA LEU A 40 26.59 -12.51 4.42
C LEU A 40 27.96 -12.13 4.96
N GLU A 41 28.04 -11.93 6.28
CA GLU A 41 29.30 -11.70 6.96
C GLU A 41 30.18 -12.96 6.94
N LYS A 42 31.50 -12.78 7.05
CA LYS A 42 32.47 -13.88 6.92
C LYS A 42 32.21 -15.02 7.92
N SER A 43 31.84 -14.69 9.16
CA SER A 43 31.52 -15.70 10.19
C SER A 43 30.27 -16.52 9.86
N GLU A 44 29.29 -15.93 9.17
CA GLU A 44 28.05 -16.60 8.77
C GLU A 44 28.31 -17.49 7.54
N GLN A 45 29.14 -17.03 6.60
CA GLN A 45 29.59 -17.84 5.47
C GLN A 45 30.31 -19.12 5.94
N GLU A 46 31.23 -18.99 6.89
CA GLU A 46 31.97 -20.12 7.46
C GLU A 46 31.03 -21.10 8.19
N ALA A 47 30.08 -20.58 8.97
CA ALA A 47 29.10 -21.41 9.67
C ALA A 47 28.18 -22.18 8.71
N LEU A 48 27.67 -21.52 7.67
CA LEU A 48 26.83 -22.15 6.66
C LEU A 48 27.59 -23.16 5.82
N ALA A 49 28.84 -22.86 5.43
CA ALA A 49 29.67 -23.80 4.69
C ALA A 49 29.95 -25.08 5.49
N LEU A 50 30.22 -24.95 6.79
CA LEU A 50 30.41 -26.09 7.70
C LEU A 50 29.14 -26.95 7.79
N GLU A 51 27.97 -26.32 7.92
CA GLU A 51 26.71 -27.03 8.03
C GLU A 51 26.29 -27.70 6.71
N ILE A 52 26.51 -27.04 5.56
CA ILE A 52 26.31 -27.64 4.23
C ILE A 52 27.18 -28.89 4.05
N ALA A 53 28.43 -28.87 4.52
CA ALA A 53 29.30 -30.04 4.48
C ALA A 53 28.76 -31.19 5.34
N ARG A 54 28.22 -30.90 6.54
CA ARG A 54 27.63 -31.91 7.43
C ARG A 54 26.37 -32.55 6.85
N LEU A 55 25.54 -31.78 6.15
CA LEU A 55 24.34 -32.30 5.45
C LEU A 55 24.68 -33.30 4.34
N GLY A 56 25.94 -33.36 3.90
CA GLY A 56 26.41 -34.41 2.98
C GLY A 56 26.35 -35.81 3.58
N GLU A 57 26.59 -35.91 4.90
CA GLU A 57 26.54 -37.15 5.68
C GLU A 57 25.13 -37.39 6.25
N ASP A 58 24.49 -36.34 6.76
CA ASP A 58 23.12 -36.35 7.29
C ASP A 58 22.16 -35.67 6.31
N ARG A 59 21.77 -36.40 5.27
CA ARG A 59 20.97 -35.82 4.17
C ARG A 59 19.54 -35.50 4.64
N PRO A 60 19.07 -34.27 4.44
CA PRO A 60 17.71 -33.90 4.80
C PRO A 60 16.71 -34.69 3.95
N THR A 61 15.61 -35.07 4.59
CA THR A 61 14.53 -35.80 3.91
C THR A 61 13.85 -34.89 2.87
N ARG A 62 13.10 -35.47 1.93
CA ARG A 62 12.27 -34.67 1.01
C ARG A 62 11.25 -33.83 1.76
N GLU A 63 10.61 -34.41 2.78
CA GLU A 63 9.62 -33.74 3.62
C GLU A 63 10.21 -32.55 4.37
N GLU A 64 11.43 -32.70 4.90
CA GLU A 64 12.14 -31.63 5.59
C GLU A 64 12.49 -30.47 4.65
N ARG A 65 12.96 -30.77 3.43
CA ARG A 65 13.21 -29.75 2.39
C ARG A 65 11.93 -29.02 2.00
N ASP A 66 10.86 -29.75 1.73
CA ASP A 66 9.57 -29.16 1.36
C ASP A 66 9.00 -28.28 2.49
N LYS A 67 9.19 -28.70 3.75
CA LYS A 67 8.81 -27.93 4.92
C LYS A 67 9.57 -26.61 4.98
N ILE A 68 10.89 -26.64 4.78
CA ILE A 68 11.74 -25.43 4.82
C ILE A 68 11.41 -24.48 3.66
N LEU A 69 11.17 -24.99 2.46
CA LEU A 69 10.75 -24.17 1.32
C LEU A 69 9.38 -23.51 1.57
N LYS A 70 8.43 -24.24 2.14
CA LYS A 70 7.12 -23.70 2.55
C LYS A 70 7.25 -22.66 3.65
N GLU A 71 8.11 -22.90 4.64
CA GLU A 71 8.40 -21.97 5.73
C GLU A 71 8.99 -20.67 5.17
N PHE A 72 10.01 -20.76 4.31
CA PHE A 72 10.60 -19.61 3.64
C PHE A 72 9.57 -18.83 2.80
N HIS A 73 8.78 -19.53 1.98
CA HIS A 73 7.72 -18.90 1.19
C HIS A 73 6.68 -18.21 2.08
N THR A 74 6.27 -18.82 3.18
CA THR A 74 5.32 -18.23 4.13
C THR A 74 5.89 -16.98 4.79
N ILE A 75 7.17 -17.00 5.17
CA ILE A 75 7.87 -15.84 5.75
C ILE A 75 8.02 -14.72 4.70
N HIS A 76 8.35 -15.07 3.45
CA HIS A 76 8.46 -14.11 2.36
C HIS A 76 7.11 -13.44 2.07
N MET A 77 6.03 -14.22 1.97
CA MET A 77 4.68 -13.70 1.85
C MET A 77 4.29 -12.84 3.06
N ALA A 78 4.58 -13.29 4.28
CA ALA A 78 4.32 -12.51 5.49
C ALA A 78 5.08 -11.18 5.50
N ARG A 79 6.32 -11.13 5.01
CA ARG A 79 7.08 -9.88 4.85
C ARG A 79 6.46 -8.97 3.79
N GLU A 80 6.02 -9.51 2.65
CA GLU A 80 5.25 -8.74 1.67
C GLU A 80 3.93 -8.21 2.27
N TYR A 81 3.26 -8.97 3.14
CA TYR A 81 2.05 -8.52 3.84
C TYR A 81 2.30 -7.50 4.96
N VAL A 82 3.49 -7.49 5.56
CA VAL A 82 3.90 -6.51 6.58
C VAL A 82 4.42 -5.22 5.95
N GLU A 83 5.06 -5.30 4.78
CA GLU A 83 5.44 -4.13 3.98
C GLU A 83 4.28 -3.56 3.15
N GLN A 84 3.27 -4.38 2.82
CA GLN A 84 2.05 -3.97 2.13
C GLN A 84 0.80 -4.23 2.99
N GLY A 85 0.56 -3.35 3.96
CA GLY A 85 -0.83 -2.96 4.21
C GLY A 85 -1.40 -2.28 2.96
N GLY A 86 -2.72 -2.37 2.73
CA GLY A 86 -3.36 -1.67 1.62
C GLY A 86 -4.56 -2.39 1.01
N VAL A 87 -5.16 -1.77 0.01
CA VAL A 87 -6.38 -2.24 -0.65
C VAL A 87 -6.20 -3.65 -1.25
N GLY A 88 -5.03 -3.95 -1.81
CA GLY A 88 -4.72 -5.27 -2.39
C GLY A 88 -4.76 -6.40 -1.36
N TYR A 89 -4.25 -6.15 -0.15
CA TYR A 89 -4.29 -7.13 0.94
C TYR A 89 -5.70 -7.30 1.52
N ALA A 90 -6.42 -6.19 1.70
CA ALA A 90 -7.82 -6.24 2.11
C ALA A 90 -8.67 -7.05 1.11
N ARG A 91 -8.40 -6.88 -0.20
CA ARG A 91 -9.07 -7.63 -1.28
C ARG A 91 -8.82 -9.13 -1.15
N SER A 92 -7.56 -9.55 -1.07
CA SER A 92 -7.22 -10.98 -0.99
C SER A 92 -7.71 -11.67 0.28
N LEU A 93 -7.89 -10.91 1.38
CA LEU A 93 -8.57 -11.39 2.58
C LEU A 93 -10.08 -11.56 2.36
N LEU A 94 -10.75 -10.54 1.82
CA LEU A 94 -12.20 -10.55 1.60
C LEU A 94 -12.62 -11.62 0.57
N GLU A 95 -11.81 -11.88 -0.45
CA GLU A 95 -12.07 -12.93 -1.45
C GLU A 95 -12.09 -14.36 -0.87
N LYS A 96 -11.50 -14.57 0.31
CA LYS A 96 -11.53 -15.88 0.99
C LYS A 96 -12.80 -16.13 1.80
N ILE A 97 -13.58 -15.08 2.06
CA ILE A 97 -14.72 -15.12 3.00
C ILE A 97 -16.04 -14.63 2.39
N LEU A 98 -16.00 -13.86 1.31
CA LEU A 98 -17.18 -13.25 0.70
C LEU A 98 -17.27 -13.54 -0.81
N PRO A 99 -18.49 -13.54 -1.39
CA PRO A 99 -18.68 -13.58 -2.84
C PRO A 99 -18.03 -12.38 -3.55
N THR A 100 -17.54 -12.58 -4.76
CA THR A 100 -16.79 -11.57 -5.56
C THR A 100 -17.49 -10.21 -5.66
N GLU A 101 -18.83 -10.20 -5.79
CA GLU A 101 -19.62 -8.96 -5.87
C GLU A 101 -19.60 -8.14 -4.59
N GLU A 102 -19.58 -8.79 -3.41
CA GLU A 102 -19.50 -8.10 -2.12
C GLU A 102 -18.09 -7.57 -1.86
N VAL A 103 -17.07 -8.36 -2.22
CA VAL A 103 -15.67 -7.93 -2.17
C VAL A 103 -15.48 -6.65 -2.98
N ARG A 104 -15.97 -6.62 -4.22
CA ARG A 104 -15.83 -5.46 -5.10
C ARG A 104 -16.43 -4.20 -4.48
N LYS A 105 -17.64 -4.27 -3.93
CA LYS A 105 -18.29 -3.14 -3.25
C LYS A 105 -17.49 -2.61 -2.06
N ILE A 106 -16.98 -3.52 -1.22
CA ILE A 106 -16.20 -3.14 -0.04
C ILE A 106 -14.88 -2.49 -0.45
N ILE A 107 -14.22 -3.04 -1.48
CA ILE A 107 -12.97 -2.49 -2.00
C ILE A 107 -13.17 -1.12 -2.66
N ASP A 108 -14.21 -0.94 -3.47
CA ASP A 108 -14.55 0.35 -4.08
C ASP A 108 -14.81 1.43 -3.00
N MET A 109 -15.44 1.04 -1.88
CA MET A 109 -15.65 1.92 -0.72
C MET A 109 -14.32 2.28 -0.02
N ILE A 110 -13.43 1.31 0.19
CA ILE A 110 -12.12 1.55 0.80
C ILE A 110 -11.29 2.47 -0.10
N GLU A 111 -11.23 2.21 -1.40
CA GLU A 111 -10.53 3.06 -2.38
C GLU A 111 -11.10 4.49 -2.41
N SER A 112 -12.42 4.64 -2.32
CA SER A 112 -13.09 5.94 -2.23
C SER A 112 -12.77 6.68 -0.92
N SER A 113 -12.56 5.96 0.19
CA SER A 113 -12.21 6.57 1.47
C SER A 113 -10.74 6.98 1.55
N MET A 114 -9.86 6.23 0.89
CA MET A 114 -8.42 6.49 0.86
C MET A 114 -8.04 7.58 -0.14
N LYS A 115 -8.80 7.73 -1.23
CA LYS A 115 -8.74 8.94 -2.05
C LYS A 115 -9.47 10.04 -1.28
N MET A 116 -8.75 10.75 -0.39
CA MET A 116 -9.17 12.09 -0.01
C MET A 116 -9.16 12.95 -1.26
N THR A 117 -10.24 12.96 -2.03
CA THR A 117 -10.49 14.00 -3.02
C THR A 117 -10.76 15.26 -2.19
N PRO A 118 -9.89 16.29 -2.23
CA PRO A 118 -10.21 17.56 -1.61
C PRO A 118 -11.60 17.96 -2.09
N PHE A 119 -12.48 18.30 -1.14
CA PHE A 119 -13.87 18.67 -1.44
C PHE A 119 -14.75 17.56 -2.05
N GLY A 120 -14.38 16.28 -1.98
CA GLY A 120 -15.18 15.16 -2.51
C GLY A 120 -16.58 15.07 -1.88
N PHE A 121 -16.78 15.62 -0.68
CA PHE A 121 -18.10 15.75 -0.07
C PHE A 121 -19.00 16.75 -0.81
N LEU A 122 -18.44 17.79 -1.45
CA LEU A 122 -19.19 18.79 -2.21
C LEU A 122 -19.80 18.20 -3.48
N GLN A 123 -19.23 17.15 -4.06
CA GLN A 123 -19.81 16.48 -5.23
C GLN A 123 -21.18 15.86 -4.95
N LYS A 124 -21.48 15.54 -3.68
CA LYS A 124 -22.75 14.94 -3.26
C LYS A 124 -23.75 15.97 -2.72
N THR A 125 -23.38 17.24 -2.66
CA THR A 125 -24.21 18.31 -2.13
C THR A 125 -24.97 19.00 -3.25
N ASP A 126 -26.21 19.41 -2.97
CA ASP A 126 -27.05 20.17 -3.90
C ASP A 126 -26.39 21.51 -4.26
N THR A 127 -26.36 21.82 -5.57
CA THR A 127 -25.68 22.99 -6.11
C THR A 127 -26.24 24.31 -5.58
N GLU A 128 -27.56 24.43 -5.37
CA GLU A 128 -28.19 25.66 -4.89
C GLU A 128 -27.72 26.01 -3.48
N ASN A 129 -27.62 24.99 -2.63
CA ASN A 129 -27.06 25.15 -1.29
C ASN A 129 -25.57 25.52 -1.37
N LEU A 130 -24.81 24.88 -2.27
CA LEU A 130 -23.38 25.15 -2.45
C LEU A 130 -23.12 26.61 -2.83
N VAL A 131 -23.88 27.17 -3.76
CA VAL A 131 -23.77 28.59 -4.18
C VAL A 131 -23.95 29.51 -2.98
N THR A 132 -24.94 29.24 -2.13
CA THR A 132 -25.23 30.07 -0.95
C THR A 132 -24.07 30.11 0.03
N PHE A 133 -23.34 29.00 0.20
CA PHE A 133 -22.18 28.93 1.08
C PHE A 133 -20.91 29.53 0.44
N ILE A 134 -20.71 29.32 -0.85
CA ILE A 134 -19.44 29.64 -1.52
C ILE A 134 -19.44 31.08 -2.07
N GLN A 135 -20.61 31.70 -2.29
CA GLN A 135 -20.68 33.05 -2.86
C GLN A 135 -19.96 34.12 -2.03
N GLU A 136 -19.81 33.94 -0.72
CA GLU A 136 -19.10 34.86 0.18
C GLU A 136 -17.59 34.60 0.23
N GLU A 137 -17.13 33.47 -0.30
CA GLU A 137 -15.72 33.10 -0.29
C GLU A 137 -14.87 33.97 -1.23
N HIS A 138 -13.55 33.94 -1.00
CA HIS A 138 -12.58 34.61 -1.84
C HIS A 138 -12.49 33.91 -3.21
N PRO A 139 -12.37 34.64 -4.35
CA PRO A 139 -12.34 34.05 -5.69
C PRO A 139 -11.30 32.94 -5.88
N GLN A 140 -10.17 32.99 -5.17
CA GLN A 140 -9.17 31.91 -5.18
C GLN A 140 -9.71 30.61 -4.57
N THR A 141 -10.42 30.69 -3.43
CA THR A 141 -11.04 29.55 -2.76
C THR A 141 -12.10 28.92 -3.65
N ILE A 142 -12.94 29.74 -4.28
CA ILE A 142 -13.95 29.28 -5.23
C ILE A 142 -13.27 28.56 -6.40
N SER A 143 -12.23 29.15 -6.98
CA SER A 143 -11.49 28.54 -8.11
C SER A 143 -10.91 27.18 -7.73
N LEU A 144 -10.37 27.06 -6.52
CA LEU A 144 -9.86 25.79 -6.00
C LEU A 144 -10.97 24.75 -5.87
N ILE A 145 -12.12 25.12 -5.29
CA ILE A 145 -13.27 24.22 -5.17
C ILE A 145 -13.73 23.73 -6.55
N LEU A 146 -13.92 24.64 -7.51
CA LEU A 146 -14.38 24.32 -8.87
C LEU A 146 -13.42 23.38 -9.62
N ALA A 147 -12.12 23.42 -9.31
CA ALA A 147 -11.12 22.53 -9.90
C ALA A 147 -11.29 21.05 -9.49
N TYR A 148 -12.03 20.77 -8.40
CA TYR A 148 -12.30 19.42 -7.89
C TYR A 148 -13.76 18.96 -8.09
N LEU A 149 -14.60 19.77 -8.73
CA LEU A 149 -15.99 19.46 -9.04
C LEU A 149 -16.16 19.05 -10.51
N SER A 150 -17.30 18.40 -10.82
CA SER A 150 -17.64 18.07 -12.20
C SER A 150 -17.90 19.35 -13.03
N PRO A 151 -17.62 19.35 -14.35
CA PRO A 151 -17.87 20.53 -15.19
C PRO A 151 -19.31 21.05 -15.14
N ALA A 152 -20.28 20.14 -14.98
CA ALA A 152 -21.70 20.49 -14.84
C ALA A 152 -21.97 21.27 -13.55
N GLN A 153 -21.58 20.72 -12.39
CA GLN A 153 -21.72 21.41 -11.11
C GLN A 153 -20.95 22.73 -11.08
N SER A 154 -19.73 22.76 -11.66
CA SER A 154 -18.93 23.98 -11.70
C SER A 154 -19.58 25.08 -12.53
N SER A 155 -20.25 24.74 -13.63
CA SER A 155 -21.01 25.70 -14.45
C SER A 155 -22.17 26.31 -13.68
N GLU A 156 -22.97 25.47 -13.02
CA GLU A 156 -24.11 25.90 -12.20
C GLU A 156 -23.67 26.82 -11.04
N ILE A 157 -22.55 26.49 -10.38
CA ILE A 157 -22.01 27.34 -9.31
C ILE A 157 -21.55 28.69 -9.86
N LEU A 158 -20.84 28.69 -11.00
CA LEU A 158 -20.40 29.93 -11.65
C LEU A 158 -21.57 30.82 -12.04
N GLU A 159 -22.65 30.26 -12.58
CA GLU A 159 -23.86 31.01 -12.95
C GLU A 159 -24.51 31.71 -11.74
N GLY A 160 -24.42 31.10 -10.56
CA GLY A 160 -24.92 31.68 -9.31
C GLY A 160 -24.10 32.84 -8.73
N LEU A 161 -22.88 33.10 -9.23
CA LEU A 161 -22.00 34.15 -8.70
C LEU A 161 -22.24 35.51 -9.37
N PRO A 162 -21.93 36.65 -8.70
CA PRO A 162 -21.90 37.95 -9.36
C PRO A 162 -20.90 38.01 -10.51
N LEU A 163 -21.24 38.68 -11.61
CA LEU A 163 -20.45 38.75 -12.85
C LEU A 163 -18.96 39.10 -12.63
N LYS A 164 -18.67 40.02 -11.71
CA LYS A 164 -17.30 40.42 -11.36
C LYS A 164 -16.51 39.27 -10.72
N LYS A 165 -17.14 38.49 -9.82
CA LYS A 165 -16.52 37.30 -9.21
C LYS A 165 -16.36 36.18 -10.23
N GLN A 166 -17.34 35.95 -11.12
CA GLN A 166 -17.24 34.95 -12.18
C GLN A 166 -15.96 35.13 -13.02
N GLN A 167 -15.71 36.36 -13.49
CA GLN A 167 -14.51 36.68 -14.28
C GLN A 167 -13.21 36.41 -13.51
N GLU A 168 -13.17 36.79 -12.23
CA GLU A 168 -12.03 36.55 -11.35
C GLU A 168 -11.75 35.07 -11.09
N VAL A 169 -12.82 34.27 -10.93
CA VAL A 169 -12.75 32.83 -10.67
C VAL A 169 -12.31 32.09 -11.93
N VAL A 170 -12.94 32.36 -13.09
CA VAL A 170 -12.60 31.71 -14.37
C VAL A 170 -11.16 32.01 -14.76
N LYS A 171 -10.71 33.28 -14.61
CA LYS A 171 -9.32 33.65 -14.90
C LYS A 171 -8.33 32.84 -14.06
N ARG A 172 -8.61 32.68 -12.76
CA ARG A 172 -7.75 31.91 -11.85
C ARG A 172 -7.77 30.43 -12.18
N LEU A 173 -8.95 29.85 -12.39
CA LEU A 173 -9.12 28.45 -12.79
C LEU A 173 -8.33 28.13 -14.06
N ALA A 174 -8.30 29.05 -15.03
CA ALA A 174 -7.53 28.90 -16.28
C ALA A 174 -6.01 29.03 -16.09
N THR A 175 -5.54 29.72 -15.04
CA THR A 175 -4.11 29.95 -14.75
C THR A 175 -3.59 29.13 -13.57
N MET A 176 -4.43 28.29 -12.96
CA MET A 176 -4.05 27.46 -11.83
C MET A 176 -3.12 26.35 -12.33
N GLU A 177 -1.82 26.49 -12.08
CA GLU A 177 -0.90 25.37 -12.11
C GLU A 177 -1.25 24.43 -10.95
N HIS A 178 -1.25 23.12 -11.20
CA HIS A 178 -1.62 22.10 -10.21
C HIS A 178 -0.81 22.29 -8.91
N THR A 179 -1.40 22.93 -7.90
CA THR A 179 -0.80 22.98 -6.57
C THR A 179 -0.92 21.59 -5.96
N SER A 180 0.22 20.94 -5.74
CA SER A 180 0.37 19.63 -5.10
C SER A 180 -0.52 19.51 -3.86
N PRO A 181 -1.19 18.37 -3.64
CA PRO A 181 -2.01 18.11 -2.47
C PRO A 181 -1.12 17.79 -1.26
N GLU A 182 -0.39 18.79 -0.78
CA GLU A 182 0.23 18.80 0.54
C GLU A 182 -0.12 20.13 1.18
N VAL A 183 -1.27 20.18 1.86
CA VAL A 183 -1.52 20.89 3.14
C VAL A 183 -3.01 20.72 3.42
N VAL A 184 -3.38 19.63 4.09
CA VAL A 184 -4.44 19.66 5.10
C VAL A 184 -3.95 18.76 6.22
N HIS A 185 -3.69 19.37 7.37
CA HIS A 185 -3.19 18.71 8.57
C HIS A 185 -4.34 18.14 9.40
#